data_AF-A0A1G1FS67-F1
#
_entry.id   AF-A0A1G1FS67-F1
#
_cell.length_a   1.000
_cell.length_b   1.000
_cell.length_c   1.000
_cell.angle_alpha   90.00
_cell.angle_beta   90.00
_cell.angle_gamma   90.00
#
_symmetry.space_group_name_H-M   'P 1'
#
loop_
_entity.id
_entity.type
_entity.pdbx_description
1 polymer ?
#
loop_
_entity_poly.entity_id
_entity_poly.type
_entity_poly.pdbx_seq_one_letter_code
_entity_poly.pdbx_strand_id
1 'polypeptide(L)'
;HRTGFRDIAPVFVHTNYLINLASSKPELYEKSIEQFVIDLERTETLGAEYLVTHLGSASGQSEDWMIERVAGALNMAMKLHRPKATILLENTAGEKGDVGYTLEQVQEVISRLSPADHIGLCYDTCHGFAAGYDIRTKEGVNNLADKIASTVGLARLKGMHLNDCLKEFNSRVDRHWHIGEGTIGLDGFKLLLNHPAFKEMPKVMETPKKTEEDDPKNMKVVRSLIAKQ
;
A
#
# COMPACT_ATOMS: atom_id res chain seq x y z
N HIS A 1 17.50 22.05 11.13
CA HIS A 1 18.21 21.01 11.89
C HIS A 1 17.42 19.71 11.77
N ARG A 2 17.90 18.72 10.99
CA ARG A 2 17.29 17.38 10.92
C ARG A 2 18.02 16.47 11.91
N THR A 3 17.36 16.11 13.00
CA THR A 3 17.88 15.24 14.06
C THR A 3 17.00 14.00 14.17
N GLY A 4 17.42 12.90 13.53
CA GLY A 4 16.76 11.59 13.57
C GLY A 4 16.83 10.91 12.18
N PHE A 5 17.36 9.69 12.10
CA PHE A 5 17.46 8.84 10.89
C PHE A 5 18.38 9.31 9.75
N ARG A 6 19.66 9.62 10.01
CA ARG A 6 20.59 9.97 8.90
C ARG A 6 20.89 8.83 7.92
N ASP A 7 20.72 7.57 8.35
CA ASP A 7 21.08 6.39 7.55
C ASP A 7 19.88 5.51 7.16
N ILE A 8 18.66 5.88 7.56
CA ILE A 8 17.42 5.14 7.26
C ILE A 8 16.48 6.10 6.54
N ALA A 9 16.41 5.96 5.23
CA ALA A 9 15.50 6.72 4.39
C ALA A 9 15.07 5.87 3.17
N PRO A 10 13.85 6.06 2.65
CA PRO A 10 12.79 6.90 3.21
C PRO A 10 12.09 6.24 4.41
N VAL A 11 11.38 7.04 5.21
CA VAL A 11 10.59 6.57 6.36
C VAL A 11 9.10 6.57 5.99
N PHE A 12 8.44 5.45 6.30
CA PHE A 12 7.01 5.26 6.12
C PHE A 12 6.32 5.23 7.50
N VAL A 13 5.22 5.95 7.61
CA VAL A 13 4.24 5.82 8.69
C VAL A 13 3.00 5.16 8.10
N HIS A 14 2.34 4.28 8.83
CA HIS A 14 1.09 3.66 8.40
C HIS A 14 -0.04 4.11 9.31
N THR A 15 -1.20 4.44 8.74
CA THR A 15 -2.40 4.75 9.53
C THR A 15 -2.85 3.54 10.35
N ASN A 16 -3.52 3.77 11.48
CA ASN A 16 -4.11 2.67 12.26
C ASN A 16 -5.28 1.99 11.51
N TYR A 17 -5.41 0.67 11.65
CA TYR A 17 -6.51 -0.16 11.13
C TYR A 17 -7.92 0.29 11.56
N LEU A 18 -8.04 1.14 12.57
CA LEU A 18 -9.33 1.70 13.02
C LEU A 18 -9.89 2.79 12.08
N ILE A 19 -9.05 3.40 11.24
CA ILE A 19 -9.48 4.39 10.26
C ILE A 19 -10.27 3.70 9.14
N ASN A 20 -11.40 4.26 8.76
CA ASN A 20 -12.16 3.83 7.58
C ASN A 20 -12.67 5.05 6.79
N LEU A 21 -11.89 5.47 5.80
CA LEU A 21 -12.20 6.61 4.93
C LEU A 21 -13.36 6.33 3.96
N ALA A 22 -13.80 5.08 3.82
CA ALA A 22 -14.99 4.73 3.05
C ALA A 22 -16.23 4.52 3.93
N SER A 23 -16.15 4.74 5.25
CA SER A 23 -17.23 4.38 6.18
C SER A 23 -18.59 5.00 5.80
N SER A 24 -19.61 4.13 5.74
CA SER A 24 -21.04 4.53 5.60
C SER A 24 -21.65 5.04 6.90
N LYS A 25 -20.99 4.85 8.05
CA LYS A 25 -21.41 5.38 9.34
C LYS A 25 -20.84 6.80 9.51
N PRO A 26 -21.68 7.85 9.62
CA PRO A 26 -21.21 9.24 9.67
C PRO A 26 -20.21 9.50 10.80
N GLU A 27 -20.49 9.03 12.01
CA GLU A 27 -19.60 9.24 13.16
C GLU A 27 -18.22 8.60 12.97
N LEU A 28 -18.15 7.37 12.44
CA LEU A 28 -16.87 6.70 12.17
C LEU A 28 -16.13 7.40 11.02
N TYR A 29 -16.85 7.88 10.02
CA TYR A 29 -16.26 8.60 8.89
C TYR A 29 -15.61 9.92 9.35
N GLU A 30 -16.31 10.71 10.16
CA GLU A 30 -15.78 11.96 10.74
C GLU A 30 -14.54 11.70 11.62
N LYS A 31 -14.63 10.73 12.55
CA LYS A 31 -13.49 10.33 13.39
C LYS A 31 -12.30 9.79 12.59
N SER A 32 -12.57 9.11 11.48
CA SER A 32 -11.51 8.61 10.58
C SER A 32 -10.77 9.76 9.90
N ILE A 33 -11.47 10.80 9.47
CA ILE A 33 -10.85 12.00 8.90
C ILE A 33 -10.01 12.73 9.94
N GLU A 34 -10.55 12.93 11.15
CA GLU A 34 -9.82 13.58 12.25
C GLU A 34 -8.54 12.81 12.61
N GLN A 35 -8.63 11.48 12.78
CA GLN A 35 -7.46 10.67 13.08
C GLN A 35 -6.45 10.65 11.93
N PHE A 36 -6.92 10.64 10.68
CA PHE A 36 -6.04 10.71 9.50
C PHE A 36 -5.23 12.01 9.48
N VAL A 37 -5.86 13.14 9.78
CA VAL A 37 -5.17 14.44 9.90
C VAL A 37 -4.10 14.39 10.99
N ILE A 38 -4.43 13.83 12.16
CA ILE A 38 -3.46 13.67 13.26
C ILE A 38 -2.28 12.79 12.84
N ASP A 39 -2.53 11.69 12.12
CA ASP A 39 -1.47 10.79 11.65
C ASP A 39 -0.59 11.46 10.59
N LEU A 40 -1.16 12.31 9.73
CA LEU A 40 -0.41 13.10 8.75
C LEU A 40 0.47 14.16 9.43
N GLU A 41 -0.05 14.88 10.41
CA GLU A 41 0.73 15.84 11.22
C GLU A 41 1.89 15.15 11.96
N ARG A 42 1.64 13.96 12.52
CA ARG A 42 2.67 13.15 13.20
C ARG A 42 3.74 12.67 12.23
N THR A 43 3.34 12.21 11.06
CA THR A 43 4.26 11.80 9.98
C THR A 43 5.23 12.93 9.65
N GLU A 44 4.70 14.14 9.44
CA GLU A 44 5.50 15.32 9.15
C GLU A 44 6.36 15.78 10.33
N THR A 45 5.85 15.65 11.56
CA THR A 45 6.60 15.98 12.79
C THR A 45 7.80 15.05 12.97
N LEU A 46 7.65 13.77 12.62
CA LEU A 46 8.75 12.80 12.62
C LEU A 46 9.76 13.05 11.49
N GLY A 47 9.40 13.89 10.51
CA GLY A 47 10.18 14.11 9.30
C GLY A 47 10.11 12.94 8.31
N ALA A 48 9.10 12.07 8.43
CA ALA A 48 8.88 10.96 7.51
C ALA A 48 8.33 11.45 6.17
N GLU A 49 8.75 10.80 5.09
CA GLU A 49 8.35 11.18 3.73
C GLU A 49 6.94 10.70 3.35
N TYR A 50 6.49 9.58 3.94
CA TYR A 50 5.31 8.85 3.47
C TYR A 50 4.34 8.50 4.61
N LEU A 51 3.05 8.78 4.39
CA LEU A 51 1.94 8.21 5.18
C LEU A 51 1.17 7.22 4.32
N VAL A 52 1.26 5.93 4.63
CA VAL A 52 0.50 4.85 3.98
C VAL A 52 -0.87 4.70 4.62
N THR A 53 -1.89 4.51 3.81
CA THR A 53 -3.26 4.26 4.29
C THR A 53 -4.01 3.31 3.38
N HIS A 54 -4.85 2.48 3.99
CA HIS A 54 -5.90 1.76 3.29
C HIS A 54 -7.05 2.71 2.98
N LEU A 55 -7.71 2.52 1.83
CA LEU A 55 -8.82 3.39 1.42
C LEU A 55 -10.08 3.18 2.28
N GLY A 56 -10.19 2.04 2.96
CA GLY A 56 -11.32 1.67 3.80
C GLY A 56 -12.35 0.80 3.08
N SER A 57 -13.49 0.59 3.74
CA SER A 57 -14.55 -0.30 3.24
C SER A 57 -15.97 0.15 3.58
N ALA A 58 -16.91 -0.13 2.69
CA ALA A 58 -18.34 0.15 2.87
C ALA A 58 -19.22 -0.93 2.21
N SER A 59 -19.31 -2.08 2.87
CA SER A 59 -20.19 -3.19 2.47
C SER A 59 -21.62 -2.71 2.16
N GLY A 60 -22.13 -3.14 0.99
CA GLY A 60 -23.49 -2.85 0.52
C GLY A 60 -23.65 -1.53 -0.24
N GLN A 61 -22.61 -0.72 -0.36
CA GLN A 61 -22.60 0.48 -1.21
C GLN A 61 -22.11 0.15 -2.62
N SER A 62 -22.46 0.99 -3.60
CA SER A 62 -21.90 0.88 -4.95
C SER A 62 -20.43 1.30 -4.95
N GLU A 63 -19.66 0.78 -5.92
CA GLU A 63 -18.26 1.12 -6.08
C GLU A 63 -18.03 2.63 -6.21
N ASP A 64 -18.79 3.30 -7.07
CA ASP A 64 -18.71 4.76 -7.27
C ASP A 64 -18.98 5.54 -5.98
N TRP A 65 -19.96 5.10 -5.18
CA TRP A 65 -20.23 5.72 -3.88
C TRP A 65 -19.05 5.58 -2.92
N MET A 66 -18.42 4.40 -2.87
CA MET A 66 -17.28 4.17 -1.98
C MET A 66 -16.06 4.97 -2.42
N ILE A 67 -15.77 5.03 -3.71
CA ILE A 67 -14.70 5.86 -4.28
C ILE A 67 -14.93 7.33 -3.95
N GLU A 68 -16.15 7.85 -4.15
CA GLU A 68 -16.51 9.22 -3.80
C GLU A 68 -16.34 9.48 -2.31
N ARG A 69 -16.69 8.51 -1.46
CA ARG A 69 -16.56 8.60 -0.01
C ARG A 69 -15.09 8.76 0.39
N VAL A 70 -14.20 7.93 -0.15
CA VAL A 70 -12.76 8.00 0.12
C VAL A 70 -12.17 9.32 -0.38
N ALA A 71 -12.49 9.71 -1.62
CA ALA A 71 -12.01 10.96 -2.20
C ALA A 71 -12.47 12.19 -1.38
N GLY A 72 -13.72 12.19 -0.93
CA GLY A 72 -14.27 13.22 -0.05
C GLY A 72 -13.55 13.32 1.29
N ALA A 73 -13.22 12.18 1.91
CA ALA A 73 -12.49 12.13 3.17
C ALA A 73 -11.07 12.70 3.02
N LEU A 74 -10.36 12.26 1.97
CA LEU A 74 -9.00 12.72 1.68
C LEU A 74 -8.97 14.21 1.33
N ASN A 75 -9.90 14.70 0.49
CA ASN A 75 -10.00 16.14 0.19
C ASN A 75 -10.29 16.97 1.45
N MET A 76 -11.16 16.48 2.35
CA MET A 76 -11.41 17.16 3.62
C MET A 76 -10.16 17.17 4.50
N ALA A 77 -9.48 16.03 4.65
CA ALA A 77 -8.25 15.95 5.43
C ALA A 77 -7.16 16.89 4.88
N MET A 78 -6.95 16.92 3.57
CA MET A 78 -5.97 17.80 2.92
C MET A 78 -6.35 19.29 3.01
N LYS A 79 -7.65 19.60 3.13
CA LYS A 79 -8.13 20.96 3.39
C LYS A 79 -7.87 21.39 4.83
N LEU A 80 -8.04 20.48 5.78
CA LEU A 80 -7.79 20.72 7.20
C LEU A 80 -6.28 20.83 7.48
N HIS A 81 -5.47 20.01 6.83
CA HIS A 81 -4.01 20.05 6.92
C HIS A 81 -3.39 19.80 5.54
N ARG A 82 -2.74 20.84 4.98
CA ARG A 82 -2.12 20.75 3.65
C ARG A 82 -0.89 19.83 3.72
N PRO A 83 -0.87 18.70 2.98
CA PRO A 83 0.22 17.73 3.08
C PRO A 83 1.57 18.30 2.64
N LYS A 84 2.61 17.92 3.38
CA LYS A 84 4.02 18.00 2.98
C LYS A 84 4.58 16.61 2.76
N ALA A 85 4.20 15.65 3.62
CA ALA A 85 4.43 14.23 3.36
C ALA A 85 3.57 13.77 2.18
N THR A 86 3.99 12.72 1.48
CA THR A 86 3.18 12.12 0.42
C THR A 86 2.27 11.05 1.02
N ILE A 87 0.97 11.16 0.79
CA ILE A 87 -0.03 10.16 1.19
C ILE A 87 0.04 9.02 0.16
N LEU A 88 0.29 7.80 0.61
CA LEU A 88 0.32 6.61 -0.22
C LEU A 88 -0.97 5.81 -0.02
N LEU A 89 -1.76 5.71 -1.08
CA LEU A 89 -2.94 4.85 -1.12
C LEU A 89 -2.44 3.42 -1.35
N GLU A 90 -2.76 2.52 -0.42
CA GLU A 90 -2.38 1.11 -0.55
C GLU A 90 -3.46 0.29 -1.24
N ASN A 91 -3.09 -0.60 -2.16
CA ASN A 91 -4.06 -1.55 -2.70
C ASN A 91 -4.46 -2.59 -1.66
N THR A 92 -5.71 -3.04 -1.70
CA THR A 92 -6.28 -4.00 -0.74
C THR A 92 -6.55 -5.36 -1.38
N ALA A 93 -6.79 -6.40 -0.57
CA ALA A 93 -7.14 -7.73 -1.08
C ALA A 93 -8.54 -7.76 -1.74
N GLY A 94 -9.38 -6.77 -1.48
CA GLY A 94 -10.77 -6.74 -1.92
C GLY A 94 -11.66 -7.65 -1.07
N GLU A 95 -11.42 -7.71 0.24
CA GLU A 95 -12.38 -8.30 1.16
C GLU A 95 -13.68 -7.49 1.10
N LYS A 96 -14.81 -8.13 1.44
CA LYS A 96 -16.16 -7.62 1.12
C LYS A 96 -16.34 -6.12 1.42
N GLY A 97 -16.41 -5.32 0.36
CA GLY A 97 -16.67 -3.88 0.44
C GLY A 97 -15.42 -3.01 0.58
N ASP A 98 -14.22 -3.57 0.50
CA ASP A 98 -12.97 -2.81 0.44
C ASP A 98 -12.87 -2.00 -0.85
N VAL A 99 -12.23 -0.84 -0.75
CA VAL A 99 -11.85 0.00 -1.88
C VAL A 99 -10.35 -0.16 -2.15
N GLY A 100 -9.96 -0.05 -3.42
CA GLY A 100 -8.55 -0.05 -3.83
C GLY A 100 -8.00 -1.43 -4.17
N TYR A 101 -8.85 -2.44 -4.33
CA TYR A 101 -8.39 -3.78 -4.72
C TYR A 101 -8.04 -3.88 -6.20
N THR A 102 -8.45 -2.90 -7.01
CA THR A 102 -7.91 -2.69 -8.35
C THR A 102 -7.14 -1.38 -8.43
N LEU A 103 -6.11 -1.35 -9.27
CA LEU A 103 -5.36 -0.13 -9.56
C LEU A 103 -6.24 0.94 -10.24
N GLU A 104 -7.30 0.53 -10.94
CA GLU A 104 -8.34 1.42 -11.46
C GLU A 104 -9.07 2.18 -10.35
N GLN A 105 -9.50 1.49 -9.29
CA GLN A 105 -10.17 2.15 -8.16
C GLN A 105 -9.24 3.16 -7.48
N VAL A 106 -7.97 2.81 -7.30
CA VAL A 106 -6.97 3.73 -6.74
C VAL A 106 -6.80 4.95 -7.65
N GLN A 107 -6.66 4.73 -8.96
CA GLN A 107 -6.57 5.82 -9.94
C GLN A 107 -7.82 6.71 -9.95
N GLU A 108 -9.01 6.13 -9.85
CA GLU A 108 -10.27 6.87 -9.82
C GLU A 108 -10.36 7.75 -8.56
N VAL A 109 -9.98 7.22 -7.38
CA VAL A 109 -9.87 8.04 -6.16
C VAL A 109 -8.91 9.20 -6.38
N ILE A 110 -7.70 8.95 -6.89
CA ILE A 110 -6.70 10.00 -7.16
C ILE A 110 -7.24 11.07 -8.12
N SER A 111 -8.02 10.68 -9.14
CA SER A 111 -8.57 11.60 -10.13
C SER A 111 -9.59 12.60 -9.54
N ARG A 112 -10.21 12.26 -8.40
CA ARG A 112 -11.18 13.08 -7.67
C ARG A 112 -10.53 13.96 -6.59
N LEU A 113 -9.21 13.86 -6.40
CA LEU A 113 -8.48 14.68 -5.43
C LEU A 113 -8.03 16.01 -6.03
N SER A 114 -8.10 17.07 -5.22
CA SER A 114 -7.64 18.40 -5.61
C SER A 114 -7.07 19.18 -4.42
N PRO A 115 -5.74 19.41 -4.34
CA PRO A 115 -4.70 18.98 -5.29
C PRO A 115 -4.31 17.50 -5.12
N ALA A 116 -3.67 16.92 -6.14
CA ALA A 116 -3.21 15.52 -6.15
C ALA A 116 -1.67 15.38 -6.28
N ASP A 117 -0.92 16.44 -5.95
CA ASP A 117 0.54 16.50 -6.04
C ASP A 117 1.25 15.67 -4.94
N HIS A 118 0.65 15.58 -3.76
CA HIS A 118 1.16 14.81 -2.62
C HIS A 118 0.51 13.42 -2.48
N ILE A 119 0.09 12.80 -3.57
CA ILE A 119 -0.58 11.49 -3.57
C ILE A 119 0.25 10.46 -4.35
N GLY A 120 0.44 9.28 -3.77
CA GLY A 120 1.14 8.16 -4.39
C GLY A 120 0.46 6.83 -4.12
N LEU A 121 1.12 5.76 -4.55
CA LEU A 121 0.73 4.36 -4.38
C LEU A 121 1.77 3.67 -3.49
N CYS A 122 1.28 2.94 -2.50
CA CYS A 122 2.00 1.81 -1.90
C CYS A 122 1.42 0.54 -2.49
N TYR A 123 2.24 -0.33 -3.08
CA TYR A 123 1.73 -1.61 -3.59
C TYR A 123 2.02 -2.75 -2.61
N ASP A 124 0.99 -3.41 -2.09
CA ASP A 124 1.15 -4.63 -1.30
C ASP A 124 1.04 -5.88 -2.18
N THR A 125 2.06 -6.74 -2.11
CA THR A 125 2.14 -7.95 -2.93
C THR A 125 1.15 -9.04 -2.53
N CYS A 126 0.86 -9.21 -1.24
CA CYS A 126 -0.14 -10.17 -0.75
C CYS A 126 -1.54 -9.73 -1.17
N HIS A 127 -1.88 -8.47 -0.92
CA HIS A 127 -3.16 -7.87 -1.32
C HIS A 127 -3.35 -7.97 -2.83
N GLY A 128 -2.36 -7.57 -3.61
CA GLY A 128 -2.43 -7.63 -5.07
C GLY A 128 -2.64 -9.05 -5.56
N PHE A 129 -1.90 -10.01 -5.01
CA PHE A 129 -2.06 -11.42 -5.35
C PHE A 129 -3.45 -11.97 -4.99
N ALA A 130 -3.96 -11.64 -3.80
CA ALA A 130 -5.30 -11.98 -3.35
C ALA A 130 -6.40 -11.28 -4.18
N ALA A 131 -6.10 -10.14 -4.79
CA ALA A 131 -7.00 -9.37 -5.65
C ALA A 131 -6.94 -9.77 -7.14
N GLY A 132 -5.99 -10.62 -7.53
CA GLY A 132 -5.89 -11.16 -8.90
C GLY A 132 -4.69 -10.68 -9.73
N TYR A 133 -3.69 -10.04 -9.12
CA TYR A 133 -2.43 -9.68 -9.77
C TYR A 133 -1.39 -10.77 -9.56
N ASP A 134 -1.26 -11.69 -10.52
CA ASP A 134 -0.34 -12.83 -10.40
C ASP A 134 1.11 -12.36 -10.63
N ILE A 135 1.97 -12.53 -9.63
CA ILE A 135 3.40 -12.19 -9.71
C ILE A 135 4.31 -13.41 -9.60
N ARG A 136 3.76 -14.63 -9.74
CA ARG A 136 4.53 -15.89 -9.68
C ARG A 136 5.35 -16.16 -10.94
N THR A 137 5.03 -15.46 -12.03
CA THR A 137 5.68 -15.64 -13.34
C THR A 137 6.26 -14.33 -13.86
N LYS A 138 7.22 -14.43 -14.78
CA LYS A 138 7.84 -13.25 -15.40
C LYS A 138 6.82 -12.39 -16.14
N GLU A 139 5.91 -13.03 -16.86
CA GLU A 139 4.81 -12.36 -17.56
C GLU A 139 3.90 -11.63 -16.56
N GLY A 140 3.57 -12.27 -15.44
CA GLY A 140 2.76 -11.67 -14.38
C GLY A 140 3.37 -10.39 -13.79
N VAL A 141 4.66 -10.43 -13.48
CA VAL A 141 5.40 -9.24 -12.99
C VAL A 141 5.45 -8.12 -14.04
N ASN A 142 5.66 -8.46 -15.32
CA ASN A 142 5.61 -7.47 -16.41
C ASN A 142 4.21 -6.85 -16.53
N ASN A 143 3.16 -7.68 -16.50
CA ASN A 143 1.77 -7.24 -16.57
C ASN A 143 1.41 -6.31 -15.39
N LEU A 144 1.91 -6.58 -14.19
CA LEU A 144 1.76 -5.68 -13.05
C LEU A 144 2.45 -4.32 -13.31
N ALA A 145 3.69 -4.33 -13.80
CA ALA A 145 4.41 -3.10 -14.11
C ALA A 145 3.69 -2.27 -15.17
N ASP A 146 3.21 -2.90 -16.24
CA ASP A 146 2.44 -2.25 -17.31
C ASP A 146 1.11 -1.71 -16.78
N LYS A 147 0.43 -2.47 -15.93
CA LYS A 147 -0.83 -2.04 -15.30
C LYS A 147 -0.64 -0.82 -14.40
N ILE A 148 0.40 -0.81 -13.56
CA ILE A 148 0.72 0.37 -12.74
C ILE A 148 1.05 1.54 -13.67
N ALA A 149 1.86 1.34 -14.71
CA ALA A 149 2.24 2.39 -15.64
C ALA A 149 1.03 3.01 -16.37
N SER A 150 0.05 2.20 -16.78
CA SER A 150 -1.12 2.66 -17.53
C SER A 150 -2.26 3.22 -16.66
N THR A 151 -2.20 3.02 -15.34
CA THR A 151 -3.23 3.50 -14.39
C THR A 151 -2.67 4.64 -13.54
N VAL A 152 -2.20 4.33 -12.32
CA VAL A 152 -1.69 5.29 -11.34
C VAL A 152 -0.37 5.94 -11.79
N GLY A 153 0.39 5.25 -12.65
CA GLY A 153 1.69 5.66 -13.17
C GLY A 153 2.85 5.26 -12.26
N LEU A 154 3.94 4.74 -12.84
CA LEU A 154 5.15 4.34 -12.08
C LEU A 154 5.77 5.49 -11.29
N ALA A 155 5.60 6.73 -11.73
CA ALA A 155 6.08 7.90 -10.99
C ALA A 155 5.37 8.11 -9.64
N ARG A 156 4.14 7.59 -9.47
CA ARG A 156 3.38 7.64 -8.22
C ARG A 156 3.61 6.43 -7.32
N LEU A 157 4.20 5.34 -7.82
CA LEU A 157 4.62 4.23 -6.97
C LEU A 157 5.81 4.70 -6.12
N LYS A 158 5.64 4.74 -4.79
CA LYS A 158 6.66 5.25 -3.84
C LYS A 158 7.13 4.22 -2.82
N GLY A 159 6.37 3.15 -2.64
CA GLY A 159 6.69 2.07 -1.73
C GLY A 159 6.02 0.79 -2.16
N MET A 160 6.51 -0.32 -1.62
CA MET A 160 5.90 -1.63 -1.80
C MET A 160 5.94 -2.37 -0.47
N HIS A 161 4.80 -2.90 -0.05
CA HIS A 161 4.76 -3.87 1.02
C HIS A 161 5.04 -5.25 0.44
N LEU A 162 6.09 -5.89 0.95
CA LEU A 162 6.63 -7.13 0.46
C LEU A 162 6.18 -8.25 1.41
N ASN A 163 5.04 -8.84 1.07
CA ASN A 163 4.36 -9.85 1.86
C ASN A 163 4.03 -11.05 0.98
N ASP A 164 4.45 -12.26 1.37
CA ASP A 164 3.92 -13.48 0.74
C ASP A 164 2.45 -13.64 1.14
N CYS A 165 1.70 -14.46 0.41
CA CYS A 165 0.30 -14.73 0.70
C CYS A 165 0.14 -16.15 1.22
N LEU A 166 -0.50 -16.33 2.38
CA LEU A 166 -0.87 -17.66 2.87
C LEU A 166 -2.03 -18.27 2.07
N LYS A 167 -2.80 -17.43 1.39
CA LYS A 167 -4.03 -17.82 0.68
C LYS A 167 -3.77 -17.93 -0.82
N GLU A 168 -4.69 -18.59 -1.50
CA GLU A 168 -4.58 -18.83 -2.94
C GLU A 168 -4.75 -17.55 -3.76
N PHE A 169 -4.29 -17.62 -5.01
CA PHE A 169 -4.44 -16.55 -5.99
C PHE A 169 -5.90 -16.11 -6.14
N ASN A 170 -6.14 -14.79 -6.20
CA ASN A 170 -7.47 -14.21 -6.36
C ASN A 170 -8.49 -14.65 -5.28
N SER A 171 -8.00 -15.02 -4.08
CA SER A 171 -8.86 -15.51 -2.99
C SER A 171 -9.69 -14.43 -2.31
N ARG A 172 -9.35 -13.14 -2.48
CA ARG A 172 -9.95 -12.01 -1.77
C ARG A 172 -9.83 -12.13 -0.25
N VAL A 173 -8.71 -12.69 0.23
CA VAL A 173 -8.44 -12.82 1.66
C VAL A 173 -7.06 -12.24 1.95
N ASP A 174 -7.02 -11.24 2.82
CA ASP A 174 -5.78 -10.70 3.34
C ASP A 174 -5.21 -11.66 4.39
N ARG A 175 -4.11 -12.31 4.00
CA ARG A 175 -3.34 -13.12 4.93
C ARG A 175 -1.87 -13.16 4.56
N HIS A 176 -1.12 -12.20 5.09
CA HIS A 176 0.32 -12.12 4.95
C HIS A 176 1.02 -13.40 5.44
N TRP A 177 2.15 -13.71 4.81
CA TRP A 177 3.01 -14.81 5.18
C TRP A 177 4.49 -14.50 4.95
N HIS A 178 5.37 -15.35 5.49
CA HIS A 178 6.82 -15.20 5.34
C HIS A 178 7.26 -15.39 3.88
N ILE A 179 8.27 -14.62 3.46
CA ILE A 179 8.78 -14.55 2.10
C ILE A 179 9.23 -15.94 1.63
N GLY A 180 8.55 -16.46 0.60
CA GLY A 180 8.87 -17.73 -0.02
C GLY A 180 8.21 -18.95 0.63
N GLU A 181 7.47 -18.75 1.73
CA GLU A 181 6.76 -19.82 2.45
C GLU A 181 5.25 -19.81 2.17
N GLY A 182 4.77 -18.85 1.38
CA GLY A 182 3.37 -18.75 0.95
C GLY A 182 3.15 -19.23 -0.48
N THR A 183 2.03 -18.82 -1.06
CA THR A 183 1.57 -19.24 -2.39
C THR A 183 2.16 -18.39 -3.53
N ILE A 184 2.78 -17.24 -3.22
CA ILE A 184 3.57 -16.47 -4.20
C ILE A 184 4.92 -17.15 -4.40
N GLY A 185 5.58 -17.51 -3.30
CA GLY A 185 6.81 -18.29 -3.31
C GLY A 185 8.06 -17.54 -3.79
N LEU A 186 9.20 -18.23 -3.67
CA LEU A 186 10.53 -17.63 -3.90
C LEU A 186 10.73 -17.13 -5.35
N ASP A 187 10.20 -17.85 -6.34
CA ASP A 187 10.38 -17.50 -7.75
C ASP A 187 9.68 -16.18 -8.09
N GLY A 188 8.47 -15.96 -7.57
CA GLY A 188 7.74 -14.71 -7.75
C GLY A 188 8.49 -13.52 -7.16
N PHE A 189 8.95 -13.64 -5.91
CA PHE A 189 9.76 -12.59 -5.28
C PHE A 189 11.08 -12.35 -6.00
N LYS A 190 11.76 -13.40 -6.48
CA LYS A 190 12.99 -13.24 -7.26
C LYS A 190 12.75 -12.43 -8.53
N LEU A 191 11.64 -12.66 -9.23
CA LEU A 191 11.27 -11.90 -10.43
C LEU A 191 10.94 -10.45 -10.07
N LEU A 192 10.11 -10.23 -9.06
CA LEU A 192 9.66 -8.90 -8.62
C LEU A 192 10.84 -8.03 -8.14
N LEU A 193 11.69 -8.56 -7.27
CA LEU A 193 12.82 -7.85 -6.66
C LEU A 193 13.87 -7.39 -7.69
N ASN A 194 13.98 -8.10 -8.80
CA ASN A 194 14.95 -7.80 -9.86
C ASN A 194 14.33 -7.11 -11.08
N HIS A 195 13.01 -6.86 -11.08
CA HIS A 195 12.33 -6.22 -12.19
C HIS A 195 12.75 -4.74 -12.31
N PRO A 196 13.06 -4.22 -13.52
CA PRO A 196 13.53 -2.84 -13.69
C PRO A 196 12.62 -1.77 -13.11
N ALA A 197 11.30 -1.99 -13.13
CA ALA A 197 10.32 -1.04 -12.57
C ALA A 197 10.32 -0.99 -11.04
N PHE A 198 10.81 -2.03 -10.35
CA PHE A 198 10.65 -2.20 -8.91
C PHE A 198 11.97 -2.31 -8.15
N LYS A 199 13.09 -2.68 -8.81
CA LYS A 199 14.35 -3.02 -8.13
C LYS A 199 14.88 -1.92 -7.20
N GLU A 200 14.77 -0.65 -7.58
CA GLU A 200 15.24 0.50 -6.76
C GLU A 200 14.18 1.02 -5.78
N MET A 201 12.95 0.52 -5.82
CA MET A 201 11.85 0.99 -4.97
C MET A 201 12.09 0.60 -3.50
N PRO A 202 11.82 1.47 -2.52
CA PRO A 202 11.77 1.08 -1.12
C PRO A 202 10.72 0.00 -0.87
N LYS A 203 11.06 -0.98 -0.03
CA LYS A 203 10.20 -2.13 0.28
C LYS A 203 10.15 -2.33 1.80
N VAL A 204 8.95 -2.53 2.33
CA VAL A 204 8.70 -2.79 3.76
C VAL A 204 8.06 -4.17 3.89
N MET A 205 8.49 -4.98 4.85
CA MET A 205 7.87 -6.29 5.12
C MET A 205 6.93 -6.16 6.30
N GLU A 206 5.73 -6.73 6.17
CA GLU A 206 4.69 -6.81 7.20
C GLU A 206 4.33 -8.28 7.45
N THR A 207 5.33 -9.15 7.29
CA THR A 207 5.18 -10.58 7.49
C THR A 207 4.82 -10.89 8.94
N PRO A 208 4.11 -11.99 9.22
CA PRO A 208 3.73 -12.34 10.59
C PRO A 208 4.95 -12.36 11.53
N LYS A 209 4.83 -11.76 12.72
CA LYS A 209 5.90 -11.74 13.71
C LYS A 209 5.48 -12.50 14.96
N LYS A 210 6.08 -13.67 15.20
CA LYS A 210 5.92 -14.44 16.44
C LYS A 210 7.13 -14.26 17.36
N THR A 211 8.30 -14.05 16.77
CA THR A 211 9.58 -13.86 17.47
C THR A 211 10.39 -12.76 16.82
N GLU A 212 11.35 -12.18 17.55
CA GLU A 212 12.29 -11.18 17.01
C GLU A 212 13.19 -11.73 15.88
N GLU A 213 13.27 -13.06 15.74
CA GLU A 213 14.05 -13.71 14.68
C GLU A 213 13.32 -13.78 13.33
N ASP A 214 12.02 -13.49 13.29
CA ASP A 214 11.24 -13.63 12.06
C ASP A 214 11.60 -12.53 11.04
N ASP A 215 11.83 -11.28 11.47
CA ASP A 215 12.23 -10.20 10.55
C ASP A 215 13.63 -10.45 9.97
N PRO A 216 14.68 -10.78 10.77
CA PRO A 216 16.00 -11.14 10.24
C PRO A 216 15.98 -12.32 9.26
N LYS A 217 15.14 -13.34 9.49
CA LYS A 217 14.98 -14.48 8.56
C LYS A 217 14.43 -14.01 7.21
N ASN A 218 13.33 -13.26 7.22
CA ASN A 218 12.74 -12.73 5.98
C ASN A 218 13.72 -11.80 5.25
N MET A 219 14.44 -10.94 5.98
CA MET A 219 15.49 -10.09 5.41
C MET A 219 16.60 -10.91 4.74
N LYS A 220 17.03 -12.01 5.34
CA LYS A 220 18.04 -12.91 4.76
C LYS A 220 17.53 -13.56 3.48
N VAL A 221 16.26 -13.99 3.44
CA VAL A 221 15.64 -14.55 2.23
C VAL A 221 15.61 -13.51 1.13
N VAL A 222 15.01 -12.33 1.37
CA VAL A 222 14.92 -11.24 0.39
C VAL A 222 16.29 -10.88 -0.18
N ARG A 223 17.31 -10.69 0.68
CA ARG A 223 18.67 -10.38 0.23
C ARG A 223 19.30 -11.48 -0.62
N SER A 224 18.94 -12.75 -0.42
CA SER A 224 19.46 -13.85 -1.22
C SER A 224 18.82 -13.93 -2.62
N LEU A 225 17.64 -13.33 -2.81
CA LEU A 225 16.92 -13.29 -4.08
C LEU A 225 17.34 -12.12 -4.98
N ILE A 226 17.96 -11.08 -4.42
CA ILE A 226 18.47 -9.93 -5.19
C ILE A 226 19.72 -10.35 -5.97
N ALA A 227 19.73 -10.12 -7.28
CA ALA A 227 20.88 -10.40 -8.12
C ALA A 227 22.07 -9.55 -7.69
N LYS A 228 23.25 -10.18 -7.61
CA LYS A 228 24.50 -9.44 -7.38
C LYS A 228 24.76 -8.56 -8.61
N GLN A 229 24.94 -7.26 -8.37
CA GLN A 229 25.38 -6.31 -9.39
C GLN A 229 26.86 -6.51 -9.70
#